data_AF-A0A7C4BQ68-F1
#
_entry.id   AF-A0A7C4BQ68-F1
#
_cell.length_a   1.000
_cell.length_b   1.000
_cell.length_c   1.000
_cell.angle_alpha   90.00
_cell.angle_beta   90.00
_cell.angle_gamma   90.00
#
_symmetry.space_group_name_H-M   'P 1'
#
loop_
_entity.id
_entity.type
_entity.pdbx_description
1 polymer ?
#
loop_
_entity_poly.entity_id
_entity_poly.type
_entity_poly.pdbx_seq_one_letter_code
_entity_poly.pdbx_strand_id
1 'polypeptide(L)'
;MIWYIVTDSEENYHRSPAFHNHKLVLERFAKDCCLVLHYKQVNHKLFIEHKPWVICHSGGSAMYDDYDVLQTEEYCNCIKEWNVPQIGFCGGHQIISTQFGSKIGPLRQLKPNEPDLNPNYCPGQLKEWGIYPVQI
;
A
#
# COMPACT_ATOMS: atom_id res chain seq x y z
N MET A 1 8.70 6.09 17.50
CA MET A 1 8.58 6.66 16.16
C MET A 1 7.78 5.75 15.23
N ILE A 2 7.23 6.33 14.17
CA ILE A 2 6.50 5.68 13.07
C ILE A 2 7.46 5.46 11.91
N TRP A 3 7.35 4.32 11.23
CA TRP A 3 7.90 4.16 9.89
C TRP A 3 6.81 4.34 8.85
N TYR A 4 7.03 5.22 7.88
CA TYR A 4 6.20 5.35 6.70
C TYR A 4 7.02 4.90 5.48
N ILE A 5 6.78 3.65 5.06
CA ILE A 5 7.50 3.01 3.97
C ILE A 5 6.80 3.33 2.65
N VAL A 6 7.53 3.97 1.75
CA VAL A 6 7.11 4.26 0.39
C VAL A 6 7.35 3.03 -0.48
N THR A 7 6.27 2.43 -0.95
CA THR A 7 6.24 1.22 -1.79
C THR A 7 6.18 1.54 -3.29
N ASP A 8 6.46 2.78 -3.68
CA ASP A 8 6.41 3.25 -5.07
C ASP A 8 7.81 3.31 -5.70
N SER A 9 7.90 3.71 -6.96
CA SER A 9 9.18 3.87 -7.66
C SER A 9 10.09 4.88 -6.97
N GLU A 10 11.41 4.68 -7.15
CA GLU A 10 12.45 5.56 -6.59
C GLU A 10 12.36 6.99 -7.16
N GLU A 11 11.97 7.13 -8.44
CA GLU A 11 11.68 8.45 -9.03
C GLU A 11 10.54 9.16 -8.28
N ASN A 12 9.43 8.46 -8.03
CA ASN A 12 8.30 9.06 -7.34
C ASN A 12 8.63 9.36 -5.88
N TYR A 13 9.41 8.50 -5.21
CA TYR A 13 9.92 8.72 -3.86
C TYR A 13 10.66 10.05 -3.72
N HIS A 14 11.51 10.40 -4.69
CA HIS A 14 12.27 11.65 -4.67
C HIS A 14 11.46 12.87 -5.10
N ARG A 15 10.51 12.70 -6.03
CA ARG A 15 9.78 13.84 -6.62
C ARG A 15 8.51 14.21 -5.85
N SER A 16 7.83 13.24 -5.25
CA SER A 16 6.47 13.46 -4.75
C SER A 16 6.44 14.20 -3.40
N PRO A 17 5.78 15.37 -3.31
CA PRO A 17 5.58 16.04 -2.03
C PRO A 17 4.57 15.32 -1.13
N ALA A 18 3.79 14.36 -1.67
CA ALA A 18 2.73 13.68 -0.94
C ALA A 18 3.27 12.91 0.28
N PHE A 19 4.45 12.29 0.18
CA PHE A 19 5.03 11.52 1.27
C PHE A 19 5.43 12.40 2.46
N HIS A 20 5.90 13.63 2.19
CA HIS A 20 6.12 14.62 3.23
C HIS A 20 4.80 15.04 3.90
N ASN A 21 3.73 15.25 3.12
CA ASN A 21 2.42 15.59 3.67
C ASN A 21 1.86 14.45 4.54
N HIS A 22 2.00 13.19 4.11
CA HIS A 22 1.58 12.03 4.91
C HIS A 22 2.36 11.93 6.22
N LYS A 23 3.69 12.17 6.19
CA LYS A 23 4.52 12.28 7.40
C LYS A 23 3.93 13.29 8.38
N LEU A 24 3.67 14.53 7.94
CA LEU A 24 3.12 15.58 8.80
C LEU A 24 1.76 15.20 9.41
N VAL A 25 0.90 14.54 8.63
CA VAL A 25 -0.40 14.05 9.10
C VAL A 25 -0.22 12.96 10.16
N LEU A 26 0.61 11.96 9.90
CA LEU A 26 0.89 10.87 10.84
C LEU A 26 1.46 11.41 12.15
N GLU A 27 2.45 12.30 12.09
CA GLU A 27 3.05 12.92 13.29
C GLU A 27 2.02 13.71 14.10
N ARG A 28 1.14 14.46 13.41
CA ARG A 28 0.09 15.24 14.07
C ARG A 28 -0.88 14.36 14.85
N PHE A 29 -1.30 13.23 14.29
CA PHE A 29 -2.28 12.34 14.91
C PHE A 29 -1.65 11.45 15.98
N ALA A 30 -0.49 10.89 15.70
CA ALA A 30 0.19 9.94 16.58
C ALA A 30 1.00 10.62 17.70
N LYS A 31 1.26 11.93 17.60
CA LYS A 31 2.08 12.70 18.55
C LYS A 31 3.50 12.16 18.72
N ASP A 32 4.06 11.62 17.64
CA ASP A 32 5.40 11.03 17.61
C ASP A 32 6.04 11.29 16.23
N CYS A 33 7.35 11.16 16.12
CA CYS A 33 8.09 11.35 14.88
C CYS A 33 7.77 10.26 13.85
N CYS A 34 7.75 10.65 12.57
CA CYS A 34 7.57 9.76 11.44
C CYS A 34 8.81 9.81 10.53
N LEU A 35 9.43 8.65 10.34
CA LEU A 35 10.52 8.46 9.40
C LEU A 35 9.95 7.95 8.07
N VAL A 36 10.21 8.69 7.00
CA VAL A 36 9.85 8.28 5.63
C VAL A 36 11.02 7.49 5.05
N LEU A 37 10.75 6.29 4.56
CA LEU A 37 11.73 5.38 3.98
C LEU A 37 11.23 4.90 2.63
N HIS A 38 12.11 4.73 1.64
CA HIS A 38 11.80 3.91 0.47
C HIS A 38 11.89 2.42 0.84
N TYR A 39 11.10 1.55 0.21
CA TYR A 39 11.09 0.12 0.52
C TYR A 39 12.48 -0.53 0.39
N LYS A 40 13.35 -0.05 -0.51
CA LYS A 40 14.73 -0.54 -0.67
C LYS A 40 15.64 -0.19 0.52
N GLN A 41 15.25 0.78 1.35
CA GLN A 41 16.00 1.19 2.54
C GLN A 41 15.65 0.33 3.76
N VAL A 42 14.54 -0.42 3.71
CA VAL A 42 14.07 -1.26 4.82
C VAL A 42 15.07 -2.39 5.04
N ASN A 43 15.56 -2.50 6.28
CA ASN A 43 16.38 -3.63 6.70
C ASN A 43 16.31 -3.84 8.22
N HIS A 44 16.63 -5.05 8.67
CA HIS A 44 16.58 -5.42 10.08
C HIS A 44 17.47 -4.55 10.99
N LYS A 45 18.64 -4.09 10.51
CA LYS A 45 19.53 -3.24 11.32
C LYS A 45 18.86 -1.91 11.67
N LEU A 46 18.26 -1.24 10.69
CA LEU A 46 17.51 0.00 10.94
C LEU A 46 16.32 -0.24 11.86
N PHE A 47 15.64 -1.38 11.75
CA PHE A 47 14.49 -1.70 12.60
C PHE A 47 14.88 -1.77 14.08
N ILE A 48 15.99 -2.44 14.39
CA ILE A 48 16.52 -2.54 15.76
C ILE A 48 17.00 -1.19 16.30
N GLU A 49 17.59 -0.35 15.43
CA GLU A 49 18.06 0.99 15.79
C GLU A 49 16.91 1.95 16.08
N HIS A 50 15.94 2.03 15.17
CA HIS A 50 14.83 2.97 15.23
C HIS A 50 13.70 2.54 16.16
N LYS A 51 13.54 1.23 16.38
CA LYS A 51 12.47 0.61 17.18
C LYS A 51 11.09 1.23 16.87
N PRO A 52 10.64 1.21 15.61
CA PRO A 52 9.33 1.76 15.29
C PRO A 52 8.25 0.98 16.05
N TRP A 53 7.22 1.67 16.54
CA TRP A 53 6.09 1.00 17.19
C TRP A 53 4.94 0.73 16.21
N VAL A 54 5.00 1.28 15.00
CA VAL A 54 4.04 1.04 13.91
C VAL A 54 4.73 1.23 12.56
N ILE A 55 4.26 0.47 11.57
CA ILE A 55 4.69 0.56 10.19
C ILE A 55 3.49 0.89 9.30
N CYS A 56 3.62 1.95 8.52
CA CYS A 56 2.65 2.39 7.54
C CYS A 56 3.22 2.16 6.14
N HIS A 57 2.50 1.42 5.30
CA HIS A 57 2.89 1.13 3.92
C HIS A 57 2.10 2.03 2.98
N SER A 58 2.78 2.85 2.18
CA SER A 58 2.15 3.80 1.28
C SER A 58 1.29 3.12 0.20
N GLY A 59 0.51 3.94 -0.51
CA GLY A 59 0.07 3.55 -1.85
C GLY A 59 1.23 3.60 -2.85
N GLY A 60 0.96 3.14 -4.06
CA GLY A 60 1.86 3.30 -5.20
C GLY A 60 1.07 3.65 -6.45
N SER A 61 1.76 4.30 -7.38
CA SER A 61 1.24 4.58 -8.73
C SER A 61 1.57 3.48 -9.73
N ALA A 62 2.52 2.59 -9.41
CA ALA A 62 2.83 1.41 -10.18
C ALA A 62 1.58 0.52 -10.36
N MET A 63 1.47 -0.12 -11.53
CA MET A 63 0.51 -1.19 -11.73
C MET A 63 0.96 -2.41 -10.94
N TYR A 64 0.01 -3.23 -10.49
CA TYR A 64 0.32 -4.40 -9.66
C TYR A 64 1.27 -5.40 -10.35
N ASP A 65 1.24 -5.47 -11.69
CA ASP A 65 2.14 -6.28 -12.52
C ASP A 65 3.61 -5.79 -12.45
N ASP A 66 3.82 -4.52 -12.09
CA ASP A 66 5.13 -3.85 -12.04
C ASP A 66 5.66 -3.69 -10.60
N TYR A 67 5.07 -4.39 -9.61
CA TYR A 67 5.49 -4.30 -8.21
C TYR A 67 6.84 -4.99 -7.96
N ASP A 68 7.93 -4.29 -8.27
CA ASP A 68 9.30 -4.70 -7.94
C ASP A 68 9.53 -4.83 -6.41
N VAL A 69 8.79 -4.06 -5.61
CA VAL A 69 8.74 -4.15 -4.15
C VAL A 69 8.45 -5.57 -3.65
N LEU A 70 7.67 -6.37 -4.37
CA LEU A 70 7.38 -7.77 -4.01
C LEU A 70 8.61 -8.69 -4.14
N GLN A 71 9.63 -8.25 -4.87
CA GLN A 71 10.90 -8.96 -5.06
C GLN A 71 11.95 -8.55 -4.00
N THR A 72 11.64 -7.57 -3.15
CA THR A 72 12.56 -7.08 -2.12
C THR A 72 12.41 -7.90 -0.84
N GLU A 73 13.28 -8.88 -0.66
CA GLU A 73 13.21 -9.86 0.44
C GLU A 73 13.13 -9.20 1.84
N GLU A 74 13.99 -8.22 2.14
CA GLU A 74 13.98 -7.52 3.44
C GLU A 74 12.64 -6.82 3.70
N TYR A 75 12.04 -6.19 2.69
CA TYR A 75 10.73 -5.56 2.83
C TYR A 75 9.62 -6.60 3.01
N CYS A 76 9.64 -7.70 2.25
CA CYS A 76 8.68 -8.79 2.41
C CYS A 76 8.80 -9.47 3.79
N ASN A 77 10.02 -9.61 4.33
CA ASN A 77 10.27 -10.14 5.66
C ASN A 77 9.78 -9.16 6.75
N CYS A 78 9.93 -7.84 6.55
CA CYS A 78 9.34 -6.83 7.42
C CYS A 78 7.82 -7.04 7.62
N ILE A 79 7.08 -7.36 6.56
CA ILE A 79 5.63 -7.61 6.65
C ILE A 79 5.30 -8.86 7.49
N LYS A 80 6.07 -9.93 7.33
CA LYS A 80 5.75 -11.24 7.93
C LYS A 80 6.30 -11.42 9.34
N GLU A 81 7.49 -10.91 9.60
CA GLU A 81 8.30 -11.29 10.76
C GLU A 81 8.33 -10.22 11.87
N TRP A 82 8.07 -8.96 11.54
CA TRP A 82 8.24 -7.86 12.50
C TRP A 82 6.95 -7.60 13.28
N ASN A 83 7.01 -7.89 14.59
CA ASN A 83 5.89 -7.85 15.53
C ASN A 83 5.52 -6.44 15.98
N VAL A 84 5.14 -5.58 15.04
CA VAL A 84 4.60 -4.25 15.29
C VAL A 84 3.32 -4.06 14.46
N PRO A 85 2.32 -3.30 14.95
CA PRO A 85 1.16 -2.96 14.15
C PRO A 85 1.53 -2.44 12.76
N GLN A 86 0.85 -2.95 11.72
CA GLN A 86 1.09 -2.54 10.35
C GLN A 86 -0.23 -2.13 9.68
N ILE A 87 -0.19 -1.07 8.87
CA ILE A 87 -1.32 -0.62 8.05
C ILE A 87 -0.85 -0.32 6.63
N GLY A 88 -1.58 -0.81 5.63
CA GLY A 88 -1.32 -0.52 4.22
C GLY A 88 -2.40 0.38 3.61
N PHE A 89 -1.99 1.32 2.77
CA PHE A 89 -2.89 2.22 2.04
C PHE A 89 -2.86 1.91 0.55
N CYS A 90 -4.02 1.74 -0.10
CA CYS A 90 -4.09 1.46 -1.54
C CYS A 90 -3.12 0.32 -1.95
N GLY A 91 -2.15 0.53 -2.85
CA GLY A 91 -1.14 -0.48 -3.20
C GLY A 91 -0.45 -1.15 -1.99
N GLY A 92 -0.20 -0.43 -0.89
CA GLY A 92 0.40 -1.00 0.31
C GLY A 92 -0.45 -2.10 0.96
N HIS A 93 -1.79 -1.98 0.97
CA HIS A 93 -2.63 -3.07 1.50
C HIS A 93 -2.64 -4.28 0.57
N GLN A 94 -2.57 -4.03 -0.74
CA GLN A 94 -2.49 -5.08 -1.76
C GLN A 94 -1.19 -5.87 -1.57
N ILE A 95 -0.06 -5.18 -1.42
CA ILE A 95 1.25 -5.77 -1.16
C ILE A 95 1.28 -6.57 0.15
N ILE A 96 0.71 -6.05 1.24
CA ILE A 96 0.59 -6.83 2.49
C ILE A 96 -0.21 -8.11 2.23
N SER A 97 -1.34 -8.02 1.53
CA SER A 97 -2.23 -9.17 1.29
C SER A 97 -1.53 -10.32 0.55
N THR A 98 -0.61 -10.02 -0.37
CA THR A 98 0.12 -11.05 -1.13
C THR A 98 1.08 -11.85 -0.26
N GLN A 99 1.64 -11.23 0.79
CA GLN A 99 2.52 -11.92 1.74
C GLN A 99 1.77 -12.98 2.58
N PHE A 100 0.43 -12.88 2.61
CA PHE A 100 -0.45 -13.84 3.28
C PHE A 100 -1.27 -14.69 2.29
N GLY A 101 -0.82 -14.80 1.04
CA GLY A 101 -1.38 -15.72 0.04
C GLY A 101 -2.53 -15.17 -0.80
N SER A 102 -2.88 -13.89 -0.65
CA SER A 102 -3.85 -13.25 -1.55
C SER A 102 -3.28 -13.07 -2.95
N LYS A 103 -4.16 -13.04 -3.95
CA LYS A 103 -3.83 -12.67 -5.33
C LYS A 103 -4.33 -11.26 -5.59
N ILE A 104 -3.49 -10.44 -6.22
CA ILE A 104 -3.83 -9.10 -6.67
C ILE A 104 -4.05 -9.11 -8.17
N GLY A 105 -4.98 -8.28 -8.64
CA GLY A 105 -5.34 -8.20 -10.04
C GLY A 105 -6.52 -7.26 -10.24
N PRO A 106 -6.89 -7.00 -11.49
CA PRO A 106 -8.02 -6.17 -11.79
C PRO A 106 -9.32 -6.79 -11.24
N LEU A 107 -10.33 -5.95 -11.04
CA LEU A 107 -11.69 -6.45 -10.91
C LEU A 107 -12.06 -7.24 -12.17
N ARG A 108 -12.82 -8.33 -11.97
CA ARG A 108 -13.27 -9.20 -13.05
C ARG A 108 -14.05 -8.42 -14.12
N GLN A 109 -14.14 -8.97 -15.32
CA GLN A 109 -15.03 -8.45 -16.35
C GLN A 109 -16.50 -8.53 -15.93
N LEU A 110 -17.33 -7.64 -16.48
CA LEU A 110 -18.78 -7.69 -16.38
C LEU A 110 -19.28 -8.99 -17.03
N LYS A 111 -20.27 -9.61 -16.40
CA LYS A 111 -21.03 -10.72 -17.01
C LYS A 111 -21.96 -10.13 -18.09
N PRO A 112 -22.44 -10.94 -19.06
CA PRO A 112 -23.27 -10.45 -20.18
C PRO A 112 -24.50 -9.62 -19.79
N ASN A 113 -25.04 -9.82 -18.57
CA ASN A 113 -26.24 -9.14 -18.07
C ASN A 113 -25.94 -8.12 -16.96
N GLU A 114 -24.68 -7.80 -16.69
CA GLU A 114 -24.31 -6.78 -15.71
C GLU A 114 -24.16 -5.41 -16.40
N PRO A 115 -24.76 -4.34 -15.85
CA PRO A 115 -24.62 -3.01 -16.44
C PRO A 115 -23.22 -2.44 -16.19
N ASP A 116 -22.66 -1.78 -17.21
CA ASP A 116 -21.46 -0.94 -17.01
C ASP A 116 -21.88 0.42 -16.44
N LEU A 117 -21.77 0.56 -15.12
CA LEU A 117 -22.23 1.74 -14.39
C LEU A 117 -21.40 3.00 -14.66
N ASN A 118 -20.19 2.87 -15.23
CA ASN A 118 -19.39 4.00 -15.68
C ASN A 118 -18.50 3.61 -16.87
N PRO A 119 -19.02 3.67 -18.11
CA PRO A 119 -18.28 3.23 -19.30
C PRO A 119 -17.02 4.04 -19.60
N ASN A 120 -16.82 5.22 -18.99
CA ASN A 120 -15.65 6.06 -19.21
C ASN A 120 -14.47 5.73 -18.29
N TYR A 121 -14.65 4.82 -17.33
CA TYR A 121 -13.63 4.44 -16.36
C TYR A 121 -13.48 2.92 -16.39
N CYS A 122 -12.38 2.37 -16.94
CA CYS A 122 -12.21 0.91 -17.05
C CYS A 122 -13.42 0.19 -17.73
N PRO A 123 -13.71 0.50 -19.02
CA PRO A 123 -14.88 -0.05 -19.72
C PRO A 123 -14.90 -1.59 -19.68
N GLY A 124 -16.07 -2.18 -19.45
CA GLY A 124 -16.25 -3.63 -19.42
C GLY A 124 -15.86 -4.33 -18.11
N GLN A 125 -15.14 -3.65 -17.20
CA GLN A 125 -14.80 -4.21 -15.89
C GLN A 125 -15.93 -4.00 -14.87
N LEU A 126 -16.07 -4.95 -13.95
CA LEU A 126 -16.93 -4.80 -12.78
C LEU A 126 -16.47 -3.58 -11.97
N LYS A 127 -17.43 -2.80 -11.47
CA LYS A 127 -17.18 -1.61 -10.67
C LYS A 127 -18.06 -1.65 -9.43
N GLU A 128 -17.47 -1.33 -8.29
CA GLU A 128 -18.21 -1.08 -7.06
C GLU A 128 -18.68 0.37 -7.05
N TRP A 129 -19.62 0.70 -7.93
CA TRP A 129 -20.07 2.07 -8.15
C TRP A 129 -21.55 2.23 -7.81
N GLY A 130 -21.90 3.24 -7.02
CA GLY A 130 -23.29 3.52 -6.65
C GLY A 130 -23.78 2.70 -5.45
N ILE A 131 -25.10 2.48 -5.37
CA ILE A 131 -25.75 1.84 -4.22
C ILE A 131 -26.07 0.39 -4.59
N TYR A 132 -25.58 -0.54 -3.80
CA TYR A 132 -25.90 -1.97 -3.91
C TYR A 132 -26.75 -2.41 -2.72
N PRO A 133 -27.83 -3.19 -2.94
CA PRO A 133 -28.54 -3.82 -1.85
C PRO A 133 -27.62 -4.88 -1.22
N VAL A 134 -27.30 -4.70 0.07
CA VAL A 134 -26.62 -5.72 0.87
C VAL A 134 -27.70 -6.60 1.49
N GLN A 135 -27.65 -7.91 1.23
CA GLN A 135 -28.43 -8.86 2.01
C GLN A 135 -27.64 -9.20 3.28
N ILE A 136 -28.26 -8.97 4.44
CA ILE A 136 -27.75 -9.34 5.77
C ILE A 136 -28.44 -10.63 6.20
#